data_AF-A0A1G9ZB27-F1
#
_entry.id   AF-A0A1G9ZB27-F1
#
_cell.length_a   1.000
_cell.length_b   1.000
_cell.length_c   1.000
_cell.angle_alpha   90.00
_cell.angle_beta   90.00
_cell.angle_gamma   90.00
#
_symmetry.space_group_name_H-M   'P 1'
#
loop_
_entity.id
_entity.type
_entity.pdbx_description
1 polymer ?
#
loop_
_entity_poly.entity_id
_entity_poly.type
_entity_poly.pdbx_seq_one_letter_code
_entity_poly.pdbx_strand_id
1 'polypeptide(L)'
;MTHTPARPLACTKCGHQCGIAEDVESYSDWGPAVIGSDGVVRPQHPDLESGHKHDPHTVRIRAYCQNANCGHQWTLRRRFDSLPEQAAS
;
A
#
# COMPACT_ATOMS: atom_id res chain seq x y z
N MET A 1 11.93 -31.30 -2.45
CA MET A 1 11.87 -30.06 -1.66
C MET A 1 10.41 -29.82 -1.31
N THR A 2 10.00 -30.14 -0.08
CA THR A 2 8.60 -30.04 0.38
C THR A 2 8.31 -28.58 0.70
N HIS A 3 7.59 -27.90 -0.19
CA HIS A 3 7.00 -26.58 0.06
C HIS A 3 6.07 -26.71 1.27
N THR A 4 6.39 -26.08 2.39
CA THR A 4 5.44 -25.94 3.50
C THR A 4 4.54 -24.77 3.13
N PRO A 5 3.24 -24.97 2.83
CA PRO A 5 2.35 -23.86 2.51
C PRO A 5 2.25 -22.94 3.74
N ALA A 6 2.43 -21.64 3.53
CA ALA A 6 2.22 -20.64 4.57
C ALA A 6 0.79 -20.77 5.12
N ARG A 7 0.65 -20.82 6.44
CA ARG A 7 -0.67 -21.01 7.07
C ARG A 7 -1.53 -19.76 6.83
N PRO A 8 -2.74 -19.88 6.26
CA PRO A 8 -3.61 -18.73 6.01
C PRO A 8 -3.99 -18.03 7.32
N LEU A 9 -4.01 -16.69 7.31
CA LEU A 9 -4.40 -15.88 8.46
C LEU A 9 -5.90 -16.03 8.73
N ALA A 10 -6.27 -16.39 9.96
CA ALA A 10 -7.65 -16.54 10.40
C ALA A 10 -8.13 -15.33 11.22
N CYS A 11 -9.43 -15.02 11.09
CA CYS A 11 -10.07 -13.93 11.80
C CYS A 11 -10.18 -14.24 13.29
N THR A 12 -9.66 -13.37 14.14
CA THR A 12 -9.73 -13.54 15.60
C THR A 12 -11.15 -13.40 16.17
N LYS A 13 -12.08 -12.83 15.39
CA LYS A 13 -13.50 -12.67 15.79
C LYS A 13 -14.39 -13.85 15.42
N CYS A 14 -14.20 -14.44 14.23
CA CYS A 14 -15.13 -15.46 13.70
C CYS A 14 -14.46 -16.69 13.10
N GLY A 15 -13.12 -16.79 13.15
CA GLY A 15 -12.34 -17.91 12.63
C GLY A 15 -12.23 -17.99 11.10
N HIS A 16 -13.01 -17.19 10.35
CA HIS A 16 -12.99 -17.18 8.89
C HIS A 16 -11.65 -16.68 8.32
N GLN A 17 -11.34 -17.08 7.08
CA GLN A 17 -10.13 -16.65 6.40
C GLN A 17 -10.07 -15.12 6.24
N CYS A 18 -8.86 -14.57 6.35
CA CYS A 18 -8.57 -13.16 6.12
C CYS A 18 -7.80 -12.94 4.83
N GLY A 19 -8.09 -11.82 4.17
CA GLY A 19 -7.22 -11.23 3.18
C GLY A 19 -6.27 -10.22 3.82
N ILE A 20 -5.20 -9.88 3.10
CA ILE A 20 -4.26 -8.81 3.45
C ILE A 20 -4.41 -7.71 2.42
N ALA A 21 -4.47 -6.47 2.88
CA ALA A 21 -4.42 -5.27 2.04
C ALA A 21 -3.24 -4.39 2.49
N GLU A 22 -2.54 -3.82 1.51
CA GLU A 22 -1.51 -2.81 1.73
C GLU A 22 -2.04 -1.48 1.22
N ASP A 23 -2.26 -0.55 2.14
CA ASP A 23 -2.65 0.82 1.81
C ASP A 23 -1.37 1.61 1.48
N VAL A 24 -1.32 2.13 0.25
CA VAL A 24 -0.19 2.90 -0.27
C VAL A 24 -0.62 4.35 -0.37
N GLU A 25 0.15 5.26 0.22
CA GLU A 25 0.04 6.69 -0.08
C GLU A 25 1.16 7.06 -1.05
N SER A 26 0.80 7.81 -2.09
CA SER A 26 1.76 8.38 -3.01
C SER A 26 1.62 9.90 -2.98
N TYR A 27 2.76 10.56 -2.94
CA TYR A 27 2.84 12.01 -3.11
C TYR A 27 3.36 12.28 -4.52
N SER A 28 2.72 13.22 -5.20
CA SER A 28 3.25 13.77 -6.44
C SER A 28 4.01 15.05 -6.10
N ASP A 29 5.34 14.98 -6.14
CA ASP A 29 6.15 16.18 -6.12
C ASP A 29 6.11 16.82 -7.53
N TRP A 30 5.67 18.08 -7.59
CA TRP A 30 5.66 18.88 -8.83
C TRP A 30 6.97 19.66 -9.01
N GLY A 31 7.92 19.50 -8.10
CA GLY A 31 9.14 20.29 -8.05
C GLY A 31 8.85 21.75 -7.65
N PRO A 32 9.75 22.69 -8.00
CA PRO A 32 9.54 24.11 -7.73
C PRO A 32 8.21 24.63 -8.32
N ALA A 33 7.45 25.36 -7.52
CA ALA A 33 6.21 26.00 -7.93
C ALA A 33 6.37 27.53 -8.00
N VAL A 34 5.62 28.16 -8.89
CA VAL A 34 5.54 29.61 -9.06
C VAL A 34 4.13 30.11 -8.78
N ILE A 35 4.01 31.34 -8.27
CA ILE A 35 2.73 32.02 -8.08
C ILE A 35 2.52 32.93 -9.30
N GLY A 36 1.46 32.66 -10.07
CA GLY A 36 1.08 33.48 -11.20
C GLY A 36 0.59 34.87 -10.79
N SER A 37 0.53 35.80 -11.74
CA SER A 37 -0.06 37.13 -11.52
C SER A 37 -1.55 37.09 -11.19
N ASP A 38 -2.22 35.97 -11.51
CA ASP A 38 -3.58 35.61 -11.11
C ASP A 38 -3.68 35.07 -9.67
N GLY A 39 -2.55 34.94 -8.96
CA GLY A 39 -2.46 34.35 -7.63
C GLY A 39 -2.51 32.82 -7.63
N VAL A 40 -2.56 32.17 -8.80
CA VAL A 40 -2.65 30.71 -8.91
C VAL A 40 -1.27 30.09 -8.82
N VAL A 41 -1.11 29.06 -7.98
CA VAL A 41 0.11 28.28 -7.89
C VAL A 41 0.19 27.30 -9.05
N ARG A 42 1.32 27.30 -9.79
CA ARG A 42 1.57 26.41 -10.93
C ARG A 42 2.97 25.81 -10.83
N PRO A 43 3.21 24.61 -11.40
CA PRO A 43 4.57 24.10 -11.53
C PRO A 43 5.44 25.08 -12.32
N GLN A 44 6.70 25.28 -11.91
CA GLN A 44 7.64 26.12 -12.66
C GLN A 44 7.94 25.54 -14.06
N HIS A 45 7.86 24.21 -14.20
CA HIS A 45 8.12 23.48 -15.44
C HIS A 45 6.96 22.50 -15.74
N PRO A 46 5.86 22.97 -16.36
CA PRO A 46 4.67 22.15 -16.61
C PRO A 46 4.85 21.02 -17.64
N ASP A 47 5.88 21.07 -18.48
CA ASP A 47 6.14 20.10 -19.58
C ASP A 47 7.06 18.93 -19.22
N LEU A 48 7.61 18.88 -18.00
CA LEU A 48 8.44 17.74 -17.60
C LEU A 48 7.53 16.60 -17.14
N GLU A 49 7.05 15.77 -18.08
CA GLU A 49 6.49 14.43 -17.79
C GLU A 49 7.42 13.59 -16.88
N SER A 50 8.70 13.95 -16.82
CA SER A 50 9.77 13.30 -16.06
C SER A 50 9.96 13.81 -14.62
N GLY A 51 9.20 14.82 -14.18
CA GLY A 51 9.41 15.49 -12.88
C GLY A 51 8.63 14.89 -11.70
N HIS A 52 7.59 14.11 -11.96
CA HIS A 52 6.76 13.52 -10.91
C HIS A 52 7.49 12.37 -10.23
N LYS A 53 8.18 12.67 -9.12
CA LYS A 53 8.62 11.63 -8.20
C LYS A 53 7.39 11.10 -7.50
N HIS A 54 6.87 9.98 -8.00
CA HIS A 54 5.97 9.15 -7.21
C HIS A 54 6.85 8.33 -6.28
N ASP A 55 6.92 8.75 -5.01
CA ASP A 55 7.49 7.93 -3.96
C ASP A 55 6.32 7.19 -3.27
N PRO A 56 6.07 5.90 -3.61
CA PRO A 56 5.04 5.12 -2.96
C PRO A 56 5.52 4.76 -1.56
N HIS A 57 4.94 5.39 -0.55
CA HIS A 57 5.13 4.98 0.83
C HIS A 57 4.02 4.02 1.21
N THR A 58 4.36 2.77 1.54
CA THR A 58 3.40 1.86 2.19
C THR A 58 3.15 2.38 3.61
N VAL A 59 1.94 2.86 3.87
CA VAL A 59 1.62 3.55 5.14
C VAL A 59 0.97 2.59 6.12
N ARG A 60 0.22 1.61 5.63
CA ARG A 60 -0.50 0.69 6.51
C ARG A 60 -0.71 -0.66 5.85
N ILE A 61 -0.48 -1.71 6.62
CA ILE A 61 -0.82 -3.08 6.23
C ILE A 61 -1.94 -3.53 7.15
N ARG A 62 -3.01 -4.07 6.56
CA ARG A 62 -4.18 -4.49 7.31
C ARG A 62 -4.64 -5.87 6.89
N ALA A 63 -5.08 -6.64 7.88
CA ALA A 63 -5.86 -7.84 7.64
C ALA A 63 -7.34 -7.50 7.66
N TYR A 64 -8.11 -8.12 6.78
CA TYR A 64 -9.56 -7.97 6.73
C TYR A 64 -10.22 -9.35 6.60
N CYS A 65 -11.29 -9.56 7.36
CA CYS A 65 -12.06 -10.79 7.34
C CYS A 65 -12.88 -10.89 6.06
N GLN A 66 -12.76 -12.01 5.33
CA GLN A 66 -13.49 -12.21 4.06
C GLN A 66 -14.98 -12.53 4.25
N ASN A 67 -15.39 -12.92 5.46
CA ASN A 67 -16.81 -13.05 5.78
C ASN A 67 -17.47 -11.67 5.79
N ALA A 68 -18.33 -11.41 4.79
CA ALA A 68 -19.06 -10.15 4.62
C ALA A 68 -19.90 -9.77 5.84
N ASN A 69 -20.39 -10.74 6.61
CA ASN A 69 -21.19 -10.50 7.82
C ASN A 69 -20.34 -10.15 9.05
N CYS A 70 -19.02 -10.38 9.00
CA CYS A 70 -18.12 -10.13 10.13
C CYS A 70 -17.57 -8.72 10.13
N GLY A 71 -17.08 -8.26 8.96
CA GLY A 71 -16.52 -6.92 8.75
C GLY A 71 -15.25 -6.59 9.55
N HIS A 72 -14.68 -7.56 10.28
CA HIS A 72 -13.54 -7.31 11.15
C HIS A 72 -12.27 -7.01 10.33
N GLN A 73 -11.58 -5.94 10.71
CA GLN A 73 -10.32 -5.53 10.11
C GLN A 73 -9.37 -5.00 11.20
N TRP A 74 -8.08 -5.21 11.03
CA TRP A 74 -7.07 -4.72 11.97
C TRP A 74 -5.73 -4.49 11.28
N THR A 75 -4.94 -3.59 11.87
CA THR A 75 -3.60 -3.29 11.37
C THR A 75 -2.61 -4.35 11.79
N LEU A 76 -1.75 -4.76 10.86
CA LEU A 76 -0.65 -5.66 11.13
C LEU A 76 0.59 -4.83 11.52
N ARG A 77 1.28 -5.27 12.57
CA ARG A 77 2.52 -4.62 13.03
C ARG A 77 3.72 -4.90 12.12
N ARG A 78 3.63 -5.91 11.26
CA ARG A 78 4.66 -6.33 10.30
C ARG A 78 3.97 -6.79 9.02
N ARG A 79 4.72 -6.81 7.91
CA ARG A 79 4.28 -7.48 6.68
C ARG A 79 3.88 -8.91 7.00
N PHE A 80 2.81 -9.38 6.37
CA PHE A 80 2.46 -10.79 6.37
C PHE A 80 3.06 -11.41 5.12
N ASP A 81 4.14 -12.18 5.29
CA ASP A 81 4.76 -12.89 4.18
C ASP A 81 3.86 -14.06 3.76
N SER A 82 3.06 -13.83 2.72
CA SER A 82 2.20 -14.87 2.12
C SER A 82 2.88 -15.64 0.99
N LEU A 83 4.16 -15.37 0.69
CA LEU A 83 4.94 -16.07 -0.33
C LEU A 83 6.15 -16.78 0.28
N PRO A 84 6.51 -17.98 -0.20
CA PRO A 84 7.85 -18.51 0.04
C PRO A 84 8.84 -17.59 -0.65
N GLU A 85 9.87 -17.20 0.08
CA GLU A 85 11.07 -16.52 -0.38
C GLU A 85 11.51 -17.10 -1.74
N GLN A 86 11.23 -16.39 -2.84
CA GLN A 86 11.96 -16.64 -4.07
C GLN A 86 13.37 -16.10 -3.82
N ALA A 87 14.25 -17.00 -3.38
CA ALA A 87 15.67 -16.74 -3.29
C ALA A 87 16.14 -16.21 -4.64
N ALA A 88 16.83 -15.07 -4.57
CA ALA A 88 17.42 -14.36 -5.69
C ALA A 88 18.24 -15.30 -6.58
N SER A 89 18.22 -14.97 -7.88
CA SER A 89 18.96 -15.62 -8.96
C SER A 89 20.46 -15.69 -8.74
#